data_AF-A0A954WTW5-F1
#
_entry.id   AF-A0A954WTW5-F1
#
_cell.length_a   1.000
_cell.length_b   1.000
_cell.length_c   1.000
_cell.angle_alpha   90.00
_cell.angle_beta   90.00
_cell.angle_gamma   90.00
#
_symmetry.space_group_name_H-M   'P 1'
#
loop_
_entity.id
_entity.type
_entity.pdbx_description
1 polymer ?
#
loop_
_entity_poly.entity_id
_entity_poly.type
_entity_poly.pdbx_seq_one_letter_code
_entity_poly.pdbx_strand_id
1 'polypeptide(L)'
;MIEKLEDRIAQQTEAGREALAVWRKTLAQMSGEAKLLKALELTETTRELMKAGLRADHPDKSEAELHEIYVDRLLSFHGYSLAQIRKLQAEQEANEPT
;
A
#
# COMPACT_ATOMS: atom_id res chain seq x y z
N MET A 1 5.91 -0.31 -24.99
CA MET A 1 6.00 -0.69 -23.57
C MET A 1 6.53 0.53 -22.84
N ILE A 2 5.77 1.12 -21.91
CA ILE A 2 6.22 2.31 -21.18
C ILE A 2 7.24 1.85 -20.14
N GLU A 3 8.45 2.38 -20.20
CA GLU A 3 9.51 2.11 -19.21
C GLU A 3 9.07 2.63 -17.83
N LYS A 4 9.15 1.78 -16.80
CA LYS A 4 8.76 2.17 -15.44
C LYS A 4 9.70 3.24 -14.91
N LEU A 5 9.17 4.17 -14.12
CA LEU A 5 9.94 5.25 -13.49
C LEU A 5 11.12 4.71 -12.66
N GLU A 6 10.91 3.60 -11.96
CA GLU A 6 11.92 2.92 -11.14
C GLU A 6 13.12 2.43 -11.99
N ASP A 7 12.85 1.86 -13.17
CA ASP A 7 13.88 1.40 -14.09
C ASP A 7 14.71 2.57 -14.60
N ARG A 8 14.06 3.72 -14.87
CA ARG A 8 14.74 4.96 -15.26
C ARG A 8 15.63 5.49 -14.14
N ILE A 9 15.14 5.54 -12.90
CA ILE A 9 15.91 6.04 -11.75
C ILE A 9 17.13 5.16 -11.50
N ALA A 10 16.94 3.84 -11.50
CA ALA A 10 18.03 2.89 -11.31
C ALA A 10 19.11 3.04 -12.40
N GLN A 11 18.73 3.35 -13.65
CA GLN A 11 19.70 3.53 -14.73
C GLN A 11 20.58 4.78 -14.61
N GLN A 12 20.19 5.77 -13.81
CA GLN A 12 20.91 7.04 -13.66
C GLN A 12 22.27 6.89 -12.97
N THR A 13 22.48 5.83 -12.19
CA THR A 13 23.73 5.60 -11.46
C THR A 13 24.22 4.18 -11.64
N GLU A 14 25.53 3.96 -11.48
CA GLU A 14 26.11 2.61 -11.53
C GLU A 14 25.56 1.71 -10.42
N ALA A 15 25.52 2.22 -9.19
CA ALA A 15 24.94 1.52 -8.05
C ALA A 15 23.45 1.18 -8.27
N GLY A 16 22.67 2.09 -8.87
CA GLY A 16 21.28 1.85 -9.21
C GLY A 16 21.11 0.71 -10.23
N ARG A 17 21.95 0.67 -11.27
CA ARG A 17 21.95 -0.40 -12.28
C ARG A 17 22.29 -1.75 -11.66
N GLU A 18 23.29 -1.78 -10.78
CA GLU A 18 23.69 -3.00 -10.06
C GLU A 18 22.55 -3.49 -9.15
N ALA A 19 21.96 -2.61 -8.35
CA ALA A 19 20.84 -2.93 -7.48
C ALA A 19 19.65 -3.50 -8.27
N LEU A 20 19.30 -2.89 -9.42
CA LEU A 20 18.24 -3.38 -10.30
C LEU A 20 18.56 -4.76 -10.88
N ALA A 21 19.81 -4.99 -11.29
CA ALA A 21 20.26 -6.27 -11.81
C ALA A 21 20.14 -7.38 -10.74
N VAL A 22 20.59 -7.10 -9.52
CA VAL A 22 20.47 -8.03 -8.38
C VAL A 22 19.00 -8.33 -8.09
N TRP A 23 18.15 -7.29 -7.98
CA TRP A 23 16.72 -7.46 -7.70
C TRP A 23 16.02 -8.32 -8.76
N ARG A 24 16.25 -8.05 -10.05
CA ARG A 24 15.69 -8.84 -11.15
C ARG A 24 16.15 -10.30 -11.10
N LYS A 25 17.43 -10.54 -10.83
CA LYS A 25 17.98 -11.89 -10.68
C LYS A 25 17.33 -12.63 -9.52
N THR A 26 17.22 -11.99 -8.35
CA THR A 26 16.55 -12.56 -7.18
C THR A 26 15.11 -12.93 -7.49
N LEU A 27 14.33 -12.01 -8.09
CA LEU A 27 12.94 -12.28 -8.46
C LEU A 27 12.79 -13.40 -9.48
N ALA A 28 13.72 -13.52 -10.44
CA ALA A 28 13.69 -14.60 -11.43
C ALA A 28 13.95 -15.98 -10.78
N GLN A 29 14.72 -16.02 -9.69
CA GLN A 29 15.07 -17.25 -8.97
C GLN A 29 14.02 -17.67 -7.92
N MET A 30 13.10 -16.78 -7.54
CA MET A 30 12.04 -17.10 -6.58
C MET A 30 10.93 -17.95 -7.20
N SER A 31 10.49 -18.98 -6.47
CA SER A 31 9.26 -19.71 -6.77
C SER A 31 8.03 -18.81 -6.63
N GLY A 32 6.89 -19.24 -7.18
CA GLY A 32 5.62 -18.54 -7.00
C GLY A 32 5.23 -18.37 -5.53
N GLU A 33 5.43 -19.41 -4.72
CA GLU A 33 5.20 -19.38 -3.28
C GLU A 33 6.11 -18.38 -2.56
N ALA A 34 7.41 -18.37 -2.88
CA ALA A 34 8.35 -17.43 -2.29
C ALA A 34 7.98 -15.98 -2.64
N LYS A 35 7.51 -15.73 -3.87
CA LYS A 35 7.01 -14.41 -4.28
C LYS A 35 5.78 -13.99 -3.48
N LEU A 36 4.84 -14.91 -3.27
CA LEU A 36 3.64 -14.64 -2.48
C LEU A 36 4.00 -14.30 -1.03
N LEU A 37 4.86 -15.10 -0.39
CA LEU A 37 5.32 -14.84 0.98
C LEU A 37 6.01 -13.48 1.10
N LYS A 38 6.89 -13.15 0.16
CA LYS A 38 7.56 -11.84 0.15
C LYS A 38 6.58 -10.69 -0.09
N ALA A 39 5.56 -10.87 -0.92
CA ALA A 39 4.53 -9.86 -1.13
C ALA A 39 3.73 -9.59 0.14
N LEU A 40 3.38 -10.63 0.90
CA LEU A 40 2.70 -10.49 2.19
C LEU A 40 3.56 -9.74 3.22
N GLU A 41 4.85 -10.11 3.31
CA GLU A 41 5.83 -9.43 4.17
C GLU A 41 5.95 -7.94 3.81
N LEU A 42 6.16 -7.62 2.52
CA LEU A 42 6.27 -6.23 2.05
C LEU A 42 4.98 -5.44 2.31
N THR A 43 3.82 -6.10 2.21
CA THR A 43 2.55 -5.46 2.51
C THR A 43 2.48 -5.08 3.99
N GLU A 44 2.93 -5.95 4.90
CA GLU A 44 2.96 -5.63 6.33
C GLU A 44 3.91 -4.48 6.64
N THR A 45 5.15 -4.53 6.13
CA THR A 45 6.11 -3.43 6.32
C THR A 45 5.58 -2.10 5.78
N THR A 46 4.89 -2.13 4.63
CA THR A 46 4.28 -0.93 4.07
C THR A 46 3.17 -0.38 4.97
N ARG A 47 2.35 -1.25 5.58
CA ARG A 47 1.31 -0.83 6.54
C ARG A 47 1.92 -0.18 7.78
N GLU A 48 2.97 -0.77 8.34
CA GLU A 48 3.68 -0.22 9.50
C GLU A 48 4.28 1.16 9.18
N LEU A 49 4.98 1.28 8.05
CA LEU A 49 5.58 2.53 7.61
C LEU A 49 4.52 3.62 7.40
N MET A 50 3.39 3.27 6.79
CA MET A 50 2.29 4.20 6.57
C MET A 50 1.70 4.69 7.89
N LYS A 51 1.48 3.80 8.87
CA LYS A 51 1.00 4.18 10.21
C LYS A 51 2.00 5.08 10.94
N ALA A 52 3.30 4.77 10.83
CA ALA A 52 4.36 5.60 11.42
C ALA A 52 4.40 7.00 10.80
N GLY A 53 4.28 7.10 9.47
CA GLY A 53 4.17 8.39 8.76
C GLY A 53 2.94 9.18 9.21
N LEU A 54 1.77 8.54 9.29
CA LEU A 54 0.54 9.19 9.78
C LEU A 54 0.68 9.71 11.22
N ARG A 55 1.34 8.96 12.10
CA ARG A 55 1.63 9.43 13.46
C ARG A 55 2.53 10.66 13.46
N ALA A 56 3.56 10.68 12.62
CA ALA A 56 4.49 11.79 12.52
C ALA A 56 3.81 13.06 11.96
N ASP A 57 2.94 12.89 10.96
CA ASP A 57 2.20 13.99 10.31
C ASP A 57 1.06 14.55 11.20
N HIS A 58 0.54 13.74 12.12
CA HIS A 58 -0.60 14.07 12.97
C HIS A 58 -0.35 13.68 14.45
N PRO A 59 0.60 14.33 15.14
CA PRO A 59 1.00 13.96 16.49
C PRO A 59 -0.12 14.11 17.53
N ASP A 60 -1.07 15.02 17.30
CA ASP A 60 -2.15 15.34 18.25
C ASP A 60 -3.40 14.46 18.09
N LYS A 61 -3.42 13.58 17.08
CA LYS A 61 -4.59 12.72 16.81
C LYS A 61 -4.57 11.46 17.66
N SER A 62 -5.75 11.05 18.10
CA SER A 62 -5.95 9.76 18.77
C SER A 62 -5.74 8.58 17.82
N GLU A 63 -5.52 7.38 18.37
CA GLU A 63 -5.43 6.14 17.58
C GLU A 63 -6.64 5.92 16.67
N ALA A 64 -7.84 6.24 17.15
CA ALA A 64 -9.07 6.06 16.39
C ALA A 64 -9.12 6.99 15.17
N GLU A 65 -8.77 8.26 15.34
CA GLU A 65 -8.72 9.22 14.23
C GLU A 65 -7.62 8.85 13.21
N LEU A 66 -6.46 8.41 13.68
CA LEU A 66 -5.39 7.94 12.79
C LEU A 66 -5.80 6.69 12.03
N HIS A 67 -6.56 5.79 12.67
CA HIS A 67 -7.13 4.63 12.01
C HIS A 67 -8.11 5.01 10.90
N GLU A 68 -8.98 6.01 11.12
CA GLU A 68 -9.88 6.50 10.06
C GLU A 68 -9.10 7.05 8.86
N ILE A 69 -8.07 7.87 9.10
CA ILE A 69 -7.22 8.42 8.03
C ILE A 69 -6.49 7.29 7.29
N TYR A 70 -5.97 6.31 8.02
CA TYR A 70 -5.31 5.14 7.44
C TYR A 70 -6.25 4.35 6.52
N VAL A 71 -7.47 4.03 6.98
CA VAL A 71 -8.46 3.29 6.20
C VAL A 71 -8.91 4.08 4.97
N ASP A 72 -9.21 5.36 5.11
CA ASP A 72 -9.62 6.21 3.99
C ASP A 72 -8.52 6.28 2.92
N ARG A 73 -7.26 6.38 3.34
CA ARG A 73 -6.13 6.39 2.42
C ARG A 73 -5.94 5.05 1.71
N LEU A 74 -6.14 3.91 2.38
CA LEU A 74 -6.15 2.60 1.72
C LEU A 74 -7.25 2.51 0.66
N LEU A 75 -8.45 2.98 0.98
CA LEU A 75 -9.58 2.98 0.04
C LEU A 75 -9.30 3.88 -1.18
N SER A 76 -8.60 4.99 -0.99
CA SER A 76 -8.27 5.93 -2.07
C SER A 76 -7.44 5.29 -3.18
N PHE A 77 -6.57 4.33 -2.85
CA PHE A 77 -5.79 3.57 -3.85
C PHE A 77 -6.66 2.69 -4.75
N HIS A 78 -7.89 2.41 -4.32
CA HIS A 78 -8.88 1.65 -5.07
C HIS A 78 -9.99 2.53 -5.64
N GLY A 79 -9.87 3.86 -5.53
CA GLY A 79 -10.88 4.79 -6.02
C GLY A 79 -12.12 4.91 -5.13
N TYR A 80 -12.03 4.49 -3.87
CA TYR A 80 -13.11 4.61 -2.88
C TYR A 80 -12.71 5.56 -1.74
N SER A 81 -13.68 5.93 -0.92
CA SER A 81 -13.49 6.67 0.34
C SER A 81 -14.29 6.02 1.45
N LEU A 82 -13.87 6.24 2.69
CA LEU A 82 -14.55 5.73 3.87
C LEU A 82 -15.98 6.30 3.98
N ALA A 83 -16.18 7.55 3.56
CA ALA A 83 -17.49 8.19 3.51
C ALA A 83 -18.45 7.48 2.54
N GLN A 84 -17.97 7.10 1.35
CA GLN A 84 -18.77 6.35 0.38
C GLN A 84 -19.18 4.98 0.93
N ILE A 85 -18.25 4.25 1.57
CA ILE A 85 -18.57 2.94 2.15
C ILE A 85 -19.59 3.06 3.28
N ARG A 86 -19.42 4.03 4.19
CA ARG A 86 -20.39 4.27 5.28
C ARG A 86 -21.79 4.60 4.74
N LYS A 87 -21.86 5.38 3.66
CA LYS A 87 -23.13 5.68 3.00
C LYS A 87 -23.79 4.41 2.44
N LEU A 88 -23.04 3.56 1.75
CA LEU A 88 -23.55 2.31 1.20
C LEU A 88 -24.05 1.35 2.30
N GLN A 89 -23.33 1.28 3.43
CA GLN A 89 -23.74 0.46 4.57
C GLN A 89 -25.07 0.96 5.18
N ALA A 90 -25.21 2.26 5.39
CA ALA A 90 -26.46 2.84 5.89
C ALA A 90 -27.65 2.62 4.95
N GLU A 91 -27.42 2.68 3.62
CA GLU A 91 -28.44 2.39 2.61
C GLU A 91 -28.83 0.90 2.57
N GLN A 92 -27.92 -0.01 2.92
CA GLN A 92 -28.20 -1.44 3.03
C GLN A 92 -29.00 -1.76 4.29
N GLU A 93 -28.59 -1.24 5.44
CA GLU A 93 -29.30 -1.41 6.71
C GLU A 93 -30.74 -0.86 6.67
N ALA A 94 -30.95 0.27 5.98
CA ALA A 94 -32.29 0.84 5.78
C ALA A 94 -33.20 -0.01 4.86
N ASN A 95 -32.64 -0.93 4.08
CA ASN A 95 -33.35 -1.79 3.13
C ASN A 95 -33.47 -3.25 3.58
N GLU A 96 -32.91 -3.63 4.74
CA GLU A 96 -33.15 -4.96 5.32
C GLU A 96 -34.53 -4.98 6.02
N PRO A 97 -35.47 -5.84 5.58
CA PRO A 97 -36.77 -5.95 6.24
C PRO A 97 -36.60 -6.66 7.59
N THR A 98 -36.90 -5.95 8.68
CA THR A 98 -37.20 -6.54 10.01
C THR A 98 -38.34 -7.54 9.96
#